data_AF-A0A0G1REB6-F1
#
_entry.id   AF-A0A0G1REB6-F1
#
_cell.length_a   1.000
_cell.length_b   1.000
_cell.length_c   1.000
_cell.angle_alpha   90.00
_cell.angle_beta   90.00
_cell.angle_gamma   90.00
#
_symmetry.space_group_name_H-M   'P 1'
#
loop_
_entity.id
_entity.type
_entity.pdbx_description
1 polymer ?
#
loop_
_entity_poly.entity_id
_entity_poly.type
_entity_poly.pdbx_seq_one_letter_code
_entity_poly.pdbx_strand_id
1 'polypeptide(L)' 'MYVNIDVLTLFPEQFSGVFEHSIIKRARDKFLAEIKIHNLRDWAADKYKSVDDRPYGGGAGMILRG' A
#
# COMPACT_ATOMS: atom_id res chain seq x y z
N MET A 1 13.37 -19.10 8.40
CA MET A 1 12.30 -18.84 7.44
C MET A 1 12.17 -17.34 7.32
N TYR A 2 12.21 -16.82 6.09
CA TYR A 2 12.20 -15.40 5.78
C TYR A 2 10.95 -15.09 4.98
N VAL A 3 10.27 -13.98 5.30
CA VAL A 3 8.99 -13.60 4.69
C VAL A 3 9.10 -12.22 4.06
N ASN A 4 8.65 -12.09 2.80
CA ASN A 4 8.51 -10.82 2.11
C ASN A 4 7.04 -10.43 2.03
N ILE A 5 6.73 -9.17 2.34
CA ILE A 5 5.37 -8.64 2.30
C ILE A 5 5.39 -7.30 1.56
N ASP A 6 4.60 -7.21 0.49
CA ASP A 6 4.37 -5.97 -0.24
C ASP A 6 2.95 -5.47 0.04
N VAL A 7 2.85 -4.24 0.51
CA VAL A 7 1.58 -3.57 0.82
C VAL A 7 1.33 -2.51 -0.24
N LEU A 8 0.30 -2.71 -1.06
CA LEU A 8 -0.19 -1.69 -1.99
C LEU A 8 -1.32 -0.92 -1.31
N THR A 9 -1.18 0.40 -1.21
CA THR A 9 -2.14 1.26 -0.51
C THR A 9 -2.17 2.67 -1.10
N LEU A 10 -3.22 3.42 -0.77
CA LEU A 10 -3.29 4.87 -1.00
C LEU A 10 -2.86 5.69 0.22
N PHE A 11 -2.61 5.03 1.35
CA PHE A 11 -2.36 5.65 2.65
C PHE A 11 -1.12 5.03 3.32
N PRO A 12 0.09 5.18 2.76
CA PRO A 12 1.30 4.58 3.31
C PRO A 12 1.58 5.05 4.76
N GLU A 13 1.19 6.27 5.11
CA GLU A 13 1.43 6.86 6.43
C GLU A 13 0.71 6.12 7.57
N GLN A 14 -0.39 5.43 7.28
CA GLN A 14 -1.13 4.62 8.27
C GLN A 14 -0.28 3.48 8.85
N PHE A 15 0.76 3.06 8.13
CA PHE A 15 1.64 1.96 8.52
C PHE A 15 2.92 2.41 9.23
N SER A 16 3.21 3.71 9.24
CA SER A 16 4.45 4.29 9.76
C SER A 16 4.75 3.90 11.22
N GLY A 17 3.73 3.68 12.06
CA GLY A 17 3.88 3.18 13.42
C GLY A 17 3.67 1.68 13.58
N VAL A 18 2.85 1.04 12.74
CA VAL A 18 2.45 -0.37 12.90
C VAL A 18 3.65 -1.31 12.80
N PHE A 19 4.58 -1.03 11.88
CA PHE A 19 5.73 -1.90 11.62
C PHE A 19 6.96 -1.59 12.47
N GLU A 20 6.90 -0.53 13.28
CA GLU A 20 8.00 -0.07 14.12
C GLU A 20 7.83 -0.48 15.60
N HIS A 21 6.89 -1.37 15.90
CA HIS A 21 6.61 -1.80 17.28
C HIS A 21 6.49 -3.31 17.45
N SER A 22 6.72 -3.76 18.69
CA SER A 22 6.46 -5.12 19.18
C SER A 22 7.07 -6.22 18.28
N ILE A 23 6.28 -7.25 17.94
CA ILE A 23 6.74 -8.45 17.26
C ILE A 23 7.19 -8.18 15.82
N ILE A 24 6.59 -7.20 15.14
CA ILE A 24 6.92 -6.85 13.76
C ILE A 24 8.30 -6.18 13.71
N LYS A 25 8.55 -5.21 14.61
CA LYS A 25 9.89 -4.60 14.74
C LYS A 25 10.95 -5.67 15.00
N ARG A 26 10.72 -6.57 15.97
CA ARG A 26 11.67 -7.64 16.28
C ARG A 26 11.92 -8.58 15.10
N ALA A 27 10.91 -8.85 14.27
CA ALA A 27 11.08 -9.68 13.08
C ALA A 27 11.95 -8.98 12.02
N ARG A 28 11.77 -7.67 11.83
CA ARG A 28 12.61 -6.86 10.93
C ARG A 28 14.04 -6.72 11.43
N ASP A 29 14.23 -6.42 12.73
CA ASP A 29 15.53 -6.30 13.38
C ASP A 29 16.34 -7.62 13.31
N LYS A 30 15.64 -8.76 13.32
CA LYS A 30 16.24 -10.10 13.17
C LYS A 30 16.35 -10.57 11.72
N PHE A 31 16.04 -9.71 10.75
CA PHE A 31 16.03 -10.05 9.32
C PHE A 31 15.20 -11.30 8.99
N LEU A 32 14.08 -11.48 9.69
CA LEU A 32 13.13 -12.58 9.46
C LEU A 32 11.96 -12.15 8.57
N ALA A 33 11.73 -10.84 8.42
CA ALA A 33 10.71 -10.30 7.53
C ALA A 33 11.18 -8.98 6.89
N GLU A 34 10.85 -8.80 5.61
CA GLU A 34 10.90 -7.52 4.92
C GLU A 34 9.48 -7.09 4.54
N ILE A 35 9.16 -5.82 4.82
CA ILE A 35 7.87 -5.22 4.50
C ILE A 35 8.13 -3.97 3.67
N LYS A 36 7.57 -3.95 2.46
CA LYS A 36 7.63 -2.81 1.54
C LYS A 36 6.24 -2.23 1.37
N ILE A 37 6.15 -0.90 1.37
CA ILE A 37 4.88 -0.18 1.22
C ILE A 37 4.97 0.62 -0.06
N HIS A 38 3.98 0.41 -0.92
CA HIS A 38 3.87 0.99 -2.25
C HIS A 38 2.63 1.89 -2.28
N ASN A 39 2.85 3.18 -2.54
CA ASN A 39 1.74 4.11 -2.74
C ASN A 39 1.26 4.02 -4.20
N LEU A 40 0.04 3.53 -4.43
CA LEU A 40 -0.52 3.35 -5.78
C LEU A 40 -0.49 4.65 -6.60
N ARG A 41 -0.49 5.83 -5.95
CA ARG A 41 -0.37 7.14 -6.60
C ARG A 41 0.95 7.34 -7.36
N ASP A 42 1.98 6.57 -7.07
CA ASP A 42 3.28 6.67 -7.75
C ASP A 42 3.29 6.03 -9.14
N TRP A 43 2.28 5.20 -9.44
CA TRP A 43 2.07 4.59 -10.77
C TRP A 43 0.88 5.19 -11.53
N ALA A 44 0.28 6.27 -11.01
CA ALA A 44 -0.80 6.94 -11.70
C ALA A 44 -0.30 7.60 -13.01
N ALA A 45 -1.04 7.38 -14.10
CA ALA A 45 -0.64 7.83 -15.44
C ALA A 45 -0.82 9.34 -15.68
N ASP A 46 -1.62 10.02 -14.85
CA ASP A 46 -1.94 11.44 -15.01
C ASP A 46 -1.23 12.32 -14.00
N LYS A 47 -1.05 13.60 -14.36
CA LYS A 47 -0.39 14.62 -13.54
C LYS A 47 -1.01 14.80 -12.15
N TYR A 48 -2.29 14.51 -11.99
CA TYR A 48 -3.01 14.66 -10.72
C TYR A 48 -2.90 13.43 -9.82
N LYS A 49 -2.17 12.40 -10.25
CA LYS A 49 -2.02 11.12 -9.56
C LYS A 49 -3.38 10.47 -9.22
N SER A 50 -4.30 10.50 -10.18
CA SER A 50 -5.61 9.87 -10.05
C SER A 50 -5.48 8.34 -10.05
N VAL A 51 -6.24 7.69 -9.18
CA VAL A 51 -6.10 6.24 -8.87
C VAL A 51 -7.43 5.50 -8.94
N ASP A 52 -8.51 6.22 -9.19
CA ASP A 52 -9.86 5.70 -9.28
C ASP A 52 -10.54 6.19 -10.57
N ASP A 53 -11.56 5.47 -10.99
CA ASP A 53 -12.40 5.83 -12.15
C ASP A 53 -13.85 5.39 -11.92
N ARG A 54 -14.75 5.92 -12.75
CA ARG A 54 -16.18 5.60 -12.70
C ARG A 54 -16.41 4.16 -13.13
N PRO A 55 -17.32 3.43 -12.47
CA PRO A 55 -17.71 2.09 -12.91
C PRO A 55 -18.39 2.14 -14.29
N TYR A 56 -18.06 1.18 -15.15
CA TYR A 56 -18.82 0.94 -16.38
C TYR A 56 -20.28 0.59 -16.03
N GLY A 57 -21.23 1.17 -16.78
CA GLY A 57 -22.66 1.06 -16.47
C GLY A 57 -23.18 2.10 -15.46
N GLY A 58 -22.29 2.94 -14.90
CA GLY A 58 -22.65 3.97 -13.93
C GLY A 58 -22.95 3.42 -12.53
N GLY A 59 -23.61 4.22 -11.70
CA GLY A 59 -23.87 3.92 -10.29
C GLY A 59 -23.11 4.85 -9.33
N ALA A 60 -23.28 4.61 -8.03
CA ALA A 60 -22.60 5.39 -6.99
C ALA A 60 -21.19 4.82 -6.71
N GLY A 61 -20.25 5.71 -6.41
CA GLY A 61 -18.88 5.35 -6.05
C GLY A 61 -17.91 5.30 -7.22
N MET A 62 -16.69 4.88 -6.91
CA MET A 62 -15.53 4.81 -7.82
C MET A 62 -14.81 3.47 -7.61
N ILE A 63 -14.11 3.00 -8.63
CA ILE A 63 -13.31 1.76 -8.61
C ILE A 63 -11.84 2.14 -8.82
N LEU A 64 -10.90 1.40 -8.20
CA LEU A 64 -9.48 1.59 -8.49
C LEU A 64 -9.20 1.42 -9.99
N ARG A 65 -8.51 2.39 -10.56
CA ARG A 65 -8.00 2.34 -11.93
C ARG A 65 -6.76 1.46 -11.96
N GLY A 66 -6.75 0.48 -12.87
CA GLY A 66 -5.58 -0.35 -13.17
C GLY A 66 -4.63 0.30 -14.17
#